data_AF-A0A843HQZ5-F1
#
_entry.id   AF-A0A843HQZ5-F1
#
_cell.length_a   1.000
_cell.length_b   1.000
_cell.length_c   1.000
_cell.angle_alpha   90.00
_cell.angle_beta   90.00
_cell.angle_gamma   90.00
#
_symmetry.space_group_name_H-M   'P 1'
#
loop_
_entity.id
_entity.type
_entity.pdbx_description
1 polymer ?
#
loop_
_entity_poly.entity_id
_entity_poly.type
_entity_poly.pdbx_seq_one_letter_code
_entity_poly.pdbx_strand_id
1 'polypeptide(L)'
;MLEELVFALSLLVSSWSIYNSFLGFVGIFWKSYEEKDPSGVTFTLVIPAKNEEKVLGRLLDRLVNQEYDRSKYEILVLEDGSTDNTLGICYSYASKYPNISCIHLEKANVVNG
;
A
#
# COMPACT_ATOMS: atom_id res chain seq x y z
N MET A 1 36.81 24.14 -45.44
CA MET A 1 37.03 24.38 -44.00
C MET A 1 35.78 24.83 -43.25
N LEU A 2 35.27 26.06 -43.41
CA LEU A 2 34.09 26.50 -42.62
C LEU A 2 32.80 25.77 -43.02
N GLU A 3 32.56 25.60 -44.32
CA GLU A 3 31.37 24.87 -44.81
C GLU A 3 31.36 23.40 -44.38
N GLU A 4 32.51 22.73 -44.50
CA GLU A 4 32.69 21.34 -44.04
C GLU A 4 32.46 21.21 -42.52
N LEU A 5 32.93 22.19 -41.73
CA LEU A 5 32.72 22.23 -40.29
C LEU A 5 31.24 22.42 -39.93
N VAL A 6 30.55 23.34 -40.61
CA VAL A 6 29.11 23.57 -40.41
C VAL A 6 28.31 22.33 -40.80
N PHE A 7 28.68 21.65 -41.88
CA PHE A 7 28.06 20.40 -42.29
C PHE A 7 28.26 19.29 -41.24
N ALA A 8 29.48 19.12 -40.75
CA ALA A 8 29.78 18.14 -39.70
C ALA A 8 29.01 18.41 -38.41
N LEU A 9 28.94 19.67 -37.96
CA LEU A 9 28.16 20.06 -36.78
C LEU A 9 26.66 19.83 -36.97
N SER A 10 26.13 20.10 -38.17
CA SER A 10 24.72 19.87 -38.50
C SER A 10 24.36 18.38 -38.42
N LEU A 11 25.26 17.50 -38.87
CA LEU A 11 25.06 16.05 -38.75
C LEU A 11 25.07 15.57 -37.29
N LEU A 12 25.94 16.14 -36.45
CA LEU A 12 25.98 15.81 -35.01
C LEU A 12 24.68 16.23 -34.31
N VAL A 13 24.21 17.46 -34.53
CA VAL A 13 22.97 17.96 -33.94
C VAL A 13 21.75 17.18 -34.45
N SER A 14 21.74 16.84 -35.73
CA SER A 14 20.66 16.03 -36.33
C SER A 14 20.63 14.63 -35.72
N SER A 15 21.79 13.97 -35.57
CA SER A 15 21.90 12.65 -34.95
C SER A 15 21.45 12.66 -33.49
N TRP A 16 21.84 13.70 -32.73
CA TRP A 16 21.40 13.90 -31.36
C TRP A 16 19.88 14.09 -31.25
N SER A 17 19.31 14.88 -32.17
CA SER A 17 17.87 15.16 -32.20
C SER A 17 17.05 13.91 -32.55
N ILE A 18 17.52 13.10 -33.50
CA ILE A 18 16.89 11.83 -33.88
C ILE A 18 16.92 10.86 -32.70
N TYR A 19 18.07 10.72 -32.02
CA TYR A 19 18.20 9.85 -30.86
C TYR A 19 17.22 10.23 -29.73
N ASN A 20 17.15 11.50 -29.36
CA ASN A 20 16.23 11.97 -28.32
C ASN A 20 14.76 11.85 -28.74
N SER A 21 14.45 12.10 -30.02
CA SER A 21 13.09 11.93 -30.55
C SER A 21 12.66 10.47 -30.55
N PHE A 22 13.58 9.54 -30.85
CA PHE A 22 13.31 8.10 -30.75
C PHE A 22 13.04 7.68 -29.31
N LEU A 23 13.85 8.13 -28.35
CA LEU A 23 13.61 7.84 -26.93
C LEU A 23 12.30 8.45 -26.44
N GLY A 24 11.97 9.68 -26.84
CA GLY A 24 10.71 10.34 -26.51
C GLY A 24 9.51 9.61 -27.11
N PHE A 25 9.61 9.17 -28.36
CA PHE A 25 8.59 8.37 -29.03
C PHE A 25 8.40 7.04 -28.29
N VAL A 26 9.48 6.27 -28.08
CA VAL A 26 9.43 5.02 -27.31
C VAL A 26 8.83 5.28 -25.93
N GLY A 27 9.23 6.32 -25.20
CA GLY A 27 8.68 6.65 -23.88
C GLY A 27 7.19 7.00 -23.87
N ILE A 28 6.69 7.74 -24.87
CA ILE A 28 5.26 8.07 -25.00
C ILE A 28 4.43 6.82 -25.29
N PHE A 29 4.96 5.90 -26.10
CA PHE A 29 4.27 4.66 -26.48
C PHE A 29 4.58 3.48 -25.55
N TRP A 30 5.57 3.62 -24.66
CA TRP A 30 5.86 2.65 -23.62
C TRP A 30 4.84 2.83 -22.50
N LYS A 31 3.71 2.17 -22.68
CA LYS A 31 2.76 1.96 -21.60
C LYS A 31 3.45 1.04 -20.58
N SER A 32 3.79 1.56 -19.40
CA SER A 32 4.11 0.69 -18.27
C SER A 32 2.93 -0.25 -18.09
N TYR A 33 3.11 -1.51 -18.44
CA TYR A 33 2.13 -2.53 -18.20
C TYR A 33 2.21 -2.83 -16.70
N GLU A 34 1.43 -2.11 -15.90
CA GLU A 34 1.05 -2.62 -14.60
C GLU A 34 0.21 -3.86 -14.86
N GLU A 35 0.76 -5.04 -14.56
CA GLU A 35 -0.05 -6.23 -14.38
C GLU A 35 -1.07 -5.95 -13.27
N LYS A 36 -2.24 -5.48 -13.67
CA LYS A 36 -3.40 -5.46 -12.78
C LYS A 36 -3.89 -6.90 -12.73
N ASP A 37 -3.53 -7.61 -11.66
CA ASP A 37 -4.11 -8.91 -11.36
C ASP A 37 -5.64 -8.77 -11.32
N PRO A 38 -6.37 -9.37 -12.27
CA PRO A 38 -7.82 -9.25 -12.33
C PRO A 38 -8.52 -9.93 -11.13
N SER A 39 -7.81 -10.76 -10.38
CA SER A 39 -8.32 -11.39 -9.17
C SER A 39 -8.30 -10.46 -7.95
N GLY A 40 -7.50 -9.40 -7.97
CA GLY A 40 -7.32 -8.47 -6.84
C GLY A 40 -6.14 -8.85 -5.93
N VAL A 41 -5.62 -7.88 -5.20
CA VAL A 41 -4.44 -8.03 -4.33
C VAL A 41 -4.80 -8.66 -2.97
N THR A 42 -4.01 -9.61 -2.50
CA THR A 42 -4.12 -10.11 -1.13
C THR A 42 -3.34 -9.22 -0.17
N PHE A 43 -3.94 -8.83 0.95
CA PHE A 43 -3.30 -7.94 1.93
C PHE A 43 -3.74 -8.19 3.37
N THR A 44 -2.94 -7.70 4.33
CA THR A 44 -3.23 -7.75 5.77
C THR A 44 -3.43 -6.34 6.31
N LEU A 45 -4.55 -6.11 7.00
CA LEU A 45 -4.85 -4.86 7.70
C LEU A 45 -4.36 -4.97 9.14
N VAL A 46 -3.27 -4.29 9.47
CA VAL A 46 -2.74 -4.24 10.85
C VAL A 46 -3.32 -3.00 11.55
N ILE A 47 -4.03 -3.20 12.66
CA ILE A 47 -4.72 -2.17 13.42
C ILE A 47 -4.15 -2.11 14.84
N PRO A 48 -3.25 -1.16 15.16
CA PRO A 48 -2.88 -0.90 16.53
C PRO A 48 -4.07 -0.31 17.30
N ALA A 49 -4.34 -0.81 18.50
CA ALA A 49 -5.46 -0.37 19.33
C ALA A 49 -5.02 -0.21 20.80
N LYS A 50 -5.22 0.98 21.35
CA LYS A 50 -5.01 1.28 22.77
C LYS A 50 -6.06 2.28 23.24
N ASN A 51 -6.95 1.86 24.13
CA ASN A 51 -8.08 2.65 24.61
C ASN A 51 -9.03 3.18 23.50
N GLU A 52 -9.37 2.31 22.55
CA GLU A 52 -10.18 2.59 21.37
C GLU A 52 -11.62 2.06 21.48
N GLU A 53 -12.16 1.85 22.69
CA GLU A 53 -13.47 1.20 22.89
C GLU A 53 -14.62 1.88 22.12
N LYS A 54 -14.51 3.20 21.92
CA LYS A 54 -15.55 4.03 21.30
C LYS A 54 -15.58 3.93 19.78
N VAL A 55 -14.50 3.48 19.15
CA VAL A 55 -14.32 3.52 17.69
C VAL A 55 -13.97 2.17 17.09
N LEU A 56 -13.27 1.30 17.82
CA LEU A 56 -12.79 0.01 17.30
C LEU A 56 -13.94 -0.84 16.74
N GLY A 57 -15.05 -0.95 17.47
CA GLY A 57 -16.21 -1.71 17.00
C GLY A 57 -16.76 -1.18 15.67
N ARG A 58 -16.94 0.14 15.55
CA ARG A 58 -17.43 0.78 14.31
C ARG A 58 -16.45 0.60 13.15
N LEU A 59 -15.16 0.63 13.42
CA LEU A 59 -14.12 0.38 12.42
C LEU A 59 -14.23 -1.06 11.90
N LEU A 60 -14.24 -2.05 12.81
CA LEU A 60 -14.31 -3.46 12.45
C LEU A 60 -15.60 -3.79 11.71
N ASP A 61 -16.75 -3.24 12.13
CA ASP A 61 -18.03 -3.37 11.41
C ASP A 61 -17.95 -2.88 9.96
N ARG A 62 -17.21 -1.78 9.71
CA ARG A 62 -17.02 -1.29 8.34
C ARG A 62 -16.10 -2.20 7.54
N LEU A 63 -15.02 -2.68 8.15
CA LEU A 63 -14.03 -3.52 7.47
C LEU A 63 -14.61 -4.88 7.07
N VAL A 64 -15.47 -5.50 7.90
CA VAL A 64 -16.11 -6.76 7.52
C VAL A 64 -17.15 -6.58 6.40
N ASN A 65 -17.73 -5.39 6.24
CA ASN A 65 -18.79 -5.10 5.27
C ASN A 65 -18.27 -4.46 3.97
N GLN A 66 -17.00 -4.68 3.62
CA GLN A 66 -16.45 -4.21 2.33
C GLN A 66 -16.95 -5.06 1.15
N GLU A 67 -17.11 -4.41 -0.01
CA GLU A 67 -17.34 -5.06 -1.31
C GLU A 67 -16.02 -5.63 -1.90
N TYR A 68 -15.25 -6.30 -1.06
CA TYR A 68 -14.00 -6.96 -1.42
C TYR A 68 -14.02 -8.40 -0.94
N ASP A 69 -13.38 -9.29 -1.69
CA ASP A 69 -13.34 -10.72 -1.40
C ASP A 69 -12.70 -10.97 -0.02
N ARG A 70 -13.48 -11.47 0.94
CA ARG A 70 -13.04 -11.73 2.32
C ARG A 70 -11.94 -12.79 2.41
N SER A 71 -11.75 -13.62 1.39
CA SER A 71 -10.64 -14.57 1.34
C SER A 71 -9.29 -13.93 0.97
N LYS A 72 -9.32 -12.66 0.50
CA LYS A 72 -8.14 -11.90 0.09
C LYS A 72 -7.62 -10.93 1.13
N TYR A 73 -8.24 -10.85 2.30
CA TYR A 73 -7.69 -10.05 3.38
C TYR A 73 -7.96 -10.61 4.76
N GLU A 74 -6.98 -10.38 5.62
CA GLU A 74 -7.08 -10.60 7.05
C GLU A 74 -6.94 -9.28 7.80
N ILE A 75 -7.53 -9.21 8.99
CA ILE A 75 -7.45 -8.06 9.89
C ILE A 75 -6.75 -8.54 11.16
N LEU A 76 -5.62 -7.91 11.48
CA LEU A 76 -4.85 -8.16 12.67
C LEU A 76 -4.95 -6.95 13.61
N VAL A 77 -5.72 -7.10 14.69
CA VAL A 77 -5.80 -6.07 15.73
C VAL A 77 -4.72 -6.33 16.76
N LEU A 78 -3.81 -5.37 16.92
CA LEU A 78 -2.74 -5.39 17.91
C LEU A 78 -3.18 -4.54 19.11
N GLU A 79 -3.65 -5.20 20.15
CA GLU A 79 -4.14 -4.56 21.37
C GLU A 79 -2.99 -4.35 22.36
N ASP A 80 -2.71 -3.10 22.73
CA ASP A 80 -1.54 -2.70 23.56
C ASP A 80 -1.93 -2.35 25.00
N GLY A 81 -2.42 -3.34 25.75
CA GLY A 81 -2.65 -3.21 27.19
C GLY A 81 -3.64 -2.11 27.58
N SER A 82 -4.76 -2.01 26.85
CA SER A 82 -5.83 -1.05 27.10
C SER A 82 -6.43 -1.20 28.50
N THR A 83 -6.84 -0.08 29.06
CA THR A 83 -7.50 -0.01 30.37
C THR A 83 -9.03 0.01 30.26
N ASP A 84 -9.55 0.13 29.05
CA ASP A 84 -10.97 0.20 28.72
C ASP A 84 -11.46 -1.12 28.07
N ASN A 85 -12.67 -1.15 27.48
CA ASN A 85 -13.21 -2.36 26.88
C ASN A 85 -12.66 -2.70 25.46
N THR A 86 -11.55 -2.10 25.04
CA THR A 86 -10.96 -2.34 23.70
C THR A 86 -10.65 -3.82 23.46
N LEU A 87 -10.02 -4.50 24.42
CA LEU A 87 -9.66 -5.92 24.30
C LEU A 87 -10.91 -6.80 24.20
N GLY A 88 -11.97 -6.49 24.97
CA GLY A 88 -13.24 -7.20 24.91
C GLY A 88 -13.92 -7.07 23.55
N ILE A 89 -13.89 -5.87 22.96
CA ILE A 89 -14.37 -5.64 21.59
C ILE A 89 -13.54 -6.45 20.60
N CYS A 90 -12.21 -6.39 20.68
CA CYS A 90 -11.29 -7.11 19.81
C CYS A 90 -11.58 -8.63 19.77
N TYR A 91 -11.69 -9.28 20.93
CA TYR A 91 -12.05 -10.71 21.01
C TYR A 91 -13.47 -11.02 20.54
N SER A 92 -14.43 -10.12 20.78
CA SER A 92 -15.80 -10.28 20.26
C SER A 92 -15.84 -10.35 18.74
N TYR A 93 -14.99 -9.59 18.04
CA TYR A 93 -14.90 -9.67 16.58
C TYR A 93 -14.09 -10.87 16.10
N ALA A 94 -12.95 -11.18 16.73
CA ALA A 94 -12.14 -12.34 16.36
C ALA A 94 -12.90 -13.68 16.50
N SER A 95 -13.83 -13.77 17.46
CA SER A 95 -14.71 -14.95 17.60
C SER A 95 -15.83 -15.03 16.57
N LYS A 96 -16.25 -13.89 15.99
CA LYS A 96 -17.35 -13.82 15.01
C LYS A 96 -16.86 -13.96 13.57
N TYR A 97 -15.64 -13.50 13.28
CA TYR A 97 -15.13 -13.38 11.92
C TYR A 97 -13.79 -14.12 11.80
N PRO A 98 -13.70 -15.17 10.98
CA PRO A 98 -12.50 -16.01 10.88
C PRO A 98 -11.30 -15.29 10.24
N ASN A 99 -11.53 -14.20 9.51
CA ASN A 99 -10.48 -13.37 8.94
C ASN A 99 -10.04 -12.23 9.88
N ILE A 100 -10.47 -12.22 11.14
CA ILE A 100 -10.04 -11.26 12.16
C ILE A 100 -9.27 -12.00 13.25
N SER A 101 -8.06 -11.53 13.54
CA SER A 101 -7.25 -12.00 14.66
C SER A 101 -6.97 -10.87 15.64
N CYS A 102 -7.01 -11.19 16.93
CA CYS A 102 -6.70 -10.28 18.02
C CYS A 102 -5.42 -10.73 18.71
N ILE A 103 -4.37 -9.90 18.68
CA ILE A 103 -3.13 -10.13 19.42
C ILE A 103 -3.09 -9.13 20.57
N HIS A 104 -3.14 -9.64 21.80
CA HIS A 104 -2.88 -8.85 22.99
C HIS A 104 -1.37 -8.78 23.24
N LEU A 105 -0.83 -7.57 23.32
CA LEU A 105 0.55 -7.31 23.67
C LEU A 105 0.62 -7.03 25.17
N GLU A 106 1.50 -7.77 25.86
CA GLU A 106 1.84 -7.42 27.22
C GLU A 106 2.48 -6.04 27.26
N LYS A 107 2.17 -5.29 28.32
CA LYS A 107 2.68 -3.93 28.51
C LYS A 107 4.21 -3.94 28.45
N ALA A 108 4.77 -3.28 27.44
CA ALA A 108 6.20 -3.24 27.27
C ALA A 108 6.86 -2.53 28.48
N ASN A 109 7.85 -3.17 29.12
CA ASN A 109 8.67 -2.58 30.19
C ASN A 109 9.70 -1.59 29.62
N VAL A 110 9.29 -0.74 28.69
CA VAL A 110 10.15 0.29 28.11
C VAL A 110 9.84 1.58 28.85
N VAL A 111 10.85 2.08 29.58
CA VAL A 111 10.81 3.45 30.09
C VAL A 111 10.87 4.33 28.86
N ASN A 112 9.74 4.93 28.47
CA ASN A 112 9.76 6.00 27.48
C ASN A 112 10.61 7.12 28.07
N GLY A 113 11.76 7.37 27.46
CA GLY A 113 12.76 8.33 27.93
C GLY A 113 12.27 9.76 27.93
#